data_AF-A0A959RT99-F1
#
_entry.id   AF-A0A959RT99-F1
#
_cell.length_a   1.000
_cell.length_b   1.000
_cell.length_c   1.000
_cell.angle_alpha   90.00
_cell.angle_beta   90.00
_cell.angle_gamma   90.00
#
_symmetry.space_group_name_H-M   'P 1'
#
loop_
_entity.id
_entity.type
_entity.pdbx_description
1 polymer ?
#
loop_
_entity_poly.entity_id
_entity_poly.type
_entity_poly.pdbx_seq_one_letter_code
_entity_poly.pdbx_strand_id
1 'polypeptide(L)'
;LKISLNGFMHSVHVFYGKLPNSKVDAYFVHYPPFFHRKKLYTSDWDEDERFILFSKAVIQIMQKLGWSPDILHTNDWQTGLIPVLLREIYGWDSLFHKTKTVFTIHNIGYQGRFSLESYKRAELPKHLYENGGVLVHENDSNFLKCAILYSDVINTVSETYAKELLTPEYGAGMDGYLWHRTEDYYGII
;
A
#
# COMPACT_ATOMS: atom_id res chain seq x y z
N LEU A 1 15.53 -10.24 -6.14
CA LEU A 1 14.95 -10.33 -4.78
C LEU A 1 14.37 -11.71 -4.56
N LYS A 2 14.25 -12.14 -3.30
CA LYS A 2 13.56 -13.38 -2.91
C LYS A 2 12.41 -12.97 -1.98
N ILE A 3 11.19 -13.04 -2.48
CA ILE A 3 10.00 -12.50 -1.79
C ILE A 3 9.13 -13.68 -1.35
N SER A 4 8.83 -13.75 -0.05
CA SER A 4 7.85 -14.70 0.47
C SER A 4 6.43 -14.19 0.21
N LEU A 5 5.58 -15.04 -0.34
CA LEU A 5 4.21 -14.75 -0.65
C LEU A 5 3.42 -16.06 -0.58
N ASN A 6 2.34 -16.07 0.20
CA ASN A 6 1.48 -17.24 0.35
C ASN A 6 2.25 -18.52 0.73
N GLY A 7 3.31 -18.39 1.55
CA GLY A 7 4.16 -19.50 1.97
C GLY A 7 5.17 -20.00 0.92
N PHE A 8 5.25 -19.36 -0.26
CA PHE A 8 6.20 -19.70 -1.32
C PHE A 8 7.23 -18.58 -1.51
N MET A 9 8.45 -18.98 -1.90
CA MET A 9 9.53 -18.04 -2.20
C MET A 9 9.58 -17.74 -3.70
N HIS A 10 9.34 -16.48 -4.06
CA HIS A 10 9.33 -16.00 -5.44
C HIS A 10 10.63 -15.29 -5.79
N SER A 11 11.17 -15.57 -6.98
CA SER A 11 12.33 -14.87 -7.53
C SER A 11 11.85 -13.69 -8.35
N VAL A 12 12.13 -12.48 -7.87
CA VAL A 12 11.67 -11.23 -8.48
C VAL A 12 12.85 -10.45 -9.00
N HIS A 13 12.78 -10.00 -10.25
CA HIS A 13 13.80 -9.18 -10.87
C HIS A 13 13.51 -7.70 -10.64
N VAL A 14 14.56 -6.89 -10.61
CA VAL A 14 14.43 -5.43 -10.49
C VAL A 14 15.27 -4.82 -11.59
N PHE A 15 14.64 -4.01 -12.44
CA PHE A 15 15.37 -3.16 -13.37
C PHE A 15 15.52 -1.77 -12.77
N TYR A 16 16.60 -1.10 -13.15
CA TYR A 16 16.91 0.25 -12.70
C TYR A 16 17.16 1.15 -13.90
N GLY A 17 16.70 2.39 -13.80
CA GLY A 17 16.98 3.45 -14.75
C GLY A 17 16.83 4.82 -14.10
N LYS A 18 17.05 5.88 -14.87
CA LYS A 18 16.74 7.26 -14.47
C LYS A 18 15.65 7.82 -15.38
N LEU A 19 14.75 8.64 -14.83
CA LEU A 19 13.78 9.34 -15.67
C LEU A 19 14.51 10.31 -16.62
N PRO A 20 14.08 10.44 -17.90
CA PRO A 20 14.73 11.30 -18.88
C PRO A 20 14.92 12.73 -18.38
N ASN A 21 16.11 13.28 -18.60
CA ASN A 21 16.46 14.66 -18.21
C ASN A 21 16.28 14.98 -16.71
N SER A 22 16.39 13.97 -15.83
CA SER A 22 16.27 14.17 -14.38
C SER A 22 17.31 13.35 -13.59
N LYS A 23 17.43 13.65 -12.30
CA LYS A 23 18.22 12.85 -11.35
C LYS A 23 17.40 11.73 -10.68
N VAL A 24 16.11 11.61 -11.01
CA VAL A 24 15.18 10.69 -10.35
C VAL A 24 15.49 9.26 -10.75
N ASP A 25 15.79 8.43 -9.76
CA ASP A 25 15.98 7.00 -9.90
C ASP A 25 14.63 6.29 -10.02
N ALA A 26 14.53 5.37 -10.98
CA ALA A 26 13.35 4.57 -11.24
C ALA A 26 13.71 3.09 -11.12
N TYR A 27 12.99 2.39 -10.24
CA TYR A 27 13.12 0.95 -10.04
C TYR A 27 11.85 0.25 -10.52
N PHE A 28 12.00 -0.74 -11.39
CA PHE A 28 10.90 -1.51 -11.96
C PHE A 28 10.91 -2.92 -11.38
N VAL A 29 9.87 -3.27 -10.64
CA VAL A 29 9.66 -4.64 -10.15
C VAL A 29 9.19 -5.48 -11.33
N HIS A 30 9.97 -6.51 -11.68
CA HIS A 30 9.68 -7.42 -12.78
C HIS A 30 9.43 -8.82 -12.26
N TYR A 31 8.20 -9.28 -12.47
CA TYR A 31 7.74 -10.62 -12.16
C TYR A 31 6.65 -11.01 -13.18
N PRO A 32 7.04 -11.69 -14.29
CA PRO A 32 6.14 -11.98 -15.41
C PRO A 32 4.78 -12.59 -15.03
N PRO A 33 4.67 -13.54 -14.08
CA PRO A 33 3.37 -14.12 -13.74
C PRO A 33 2.31 -13.10 -13.30
N PHE A 34 2.72 -11.99 -12.67
CA PHE A 34 1.80 -10.94 -12.26
C PHE A 34 1.75 -9.74 -13.21
N PHE A 35 2.86 -9.38 -13.86
CA PHE A 35 2.92 -8.14 -14.62
C PHE A 35 2.83 -8.31 -16.15
N HIS A 36 2.95 -9.53 -16.68
CA HIS A 36 2.79 -9.80 -18.13
C HIS A 36 1.32 -10.11 -18.46
N ARG A 37 0.45 -9.13 -18.25
CA ARG A 37 -1.00 -9.21 -18.49
C ARG A 37 -1.42 -8.35 -19.66
N LYS A 38 -2.59 -8.67 -20.23
CA LYS A 38 -3.19 -7.88 -21.32
C LYS A 38 -3.73 -6.52 -20.87
N LYS A 39 -4.03 -6.36 -19.57
CA LYS A 39 -4.59 -5.14 -18.97
C LYS A 39 -3.78 -4.77 -17.73
N LEU A 40 -3.69 -3.47 -17.45
CA LEU A 40 -2.97 -2.94 -16.29
C LEU A 40 -3.72 -3.18 -14.97
N TYR A 41 -5.03 -2.94 -14.95
CA TYR A 41 -5.88 -3.24 -13.80
C TYR A 41 -6.86 -4.33 -14.19
N THR A 42 -6.97 -5.35 -13.33
CA THR A 42 -7.87 -6.47 -13.55
C THR A 42 -8.70 -6.75 -12.30
N SER A 43 -9.63 -7.69 -12.44
CA SER A 43 -10.35 -8.28 -11.31
C SER A 43 -10.01 -9.77 -11.23
N ASP A 44 -8.76 -10.10 -11.61
CA ASP A 44 -8.27 -11.47 -11.57
C ASP A 44 -8.14 -11.92 -10.11
N TRP A 45 -8.25 -13.23 -9.90
CA TRP A 45 -8.33 -13.84 -8.57
C TRP A 45 -7.06 -13.66 -7.71
N ASP A 46 -5.95 -13.27 -8.32
CA ASP A 46 -4.62 -13.09 -7.72
C ASP A 46 -4.16 -11.62 -7.70
N GLU A 47 -5.06 -10.67 -7.95
CA GLU A 47 -4.72 -9.24 -7.99
C GLU A 47 -4.22 -8.75 -6.62
N ASP A 48 -4.67 -9.36 -5.51
CA ASP A 48 -4.13 -9.11 -4.19
C ASP A 48 -2.68 -9.59 -4.06
N GLU A 49 -2.39 -10.83 -4.44
CA GLU A 49 -1.05 -11.42 -4.43
C GLU A 49 -0.05 -10.58 -5.24
N ARG A 50 -0.49 -10.06 -6.39
CA ARG A 50 0.29 -9.16 -7.23
C ARG A 50 0.75 -7.92 -6.49
N PHE A 51 -0.16 -7.22 -5.82
CA PHE A 51 0.18 -5.98 -5.12
C PHE A 51 0.80 -6.21 -3.73
N ILE A 52 0.57 -7.37 -3.11
CA ILE A 52 1.36 -7.83 -1.95
C ILE A 52 2.81 -8.04 -2.35
N LEU A 53 3.08 -8.77 -3.45
CA LEU A 53 4.43 -9.00 -3.96
C LEU A 53 5.12 -7.68 -4.30
N PHE A 54 4.41 -6.79 -4.98
CA PHE A 54 4.93 -5.45 -5.29
C PHE A 54 5.32 -4.69 -4.01
N SER A 55 4.43 -4.66 -3.02
CA SER A 55 4.66 -3.95 -1.75
C SER A 55 5.87 -4.49 -0.99
N LYS A 56 5.99 -5.82 -0.88
CA LYS A 56 7.19 -6.46 -0.29
C LYS A 56 8.45 -6.20 -1.12
N ALA A 57 8.35 -6.15 -2.44
CA ALA A 57 9.48 -5.86 -3.32
C ALA A 57 10.03 -4.47 -3.08
N VAL A 58 9.18 -3.45 -2.96
CA VAL A 58 9.59 -2.06 -2.71
C VAL A 58 10.45 -1.97 -1.44
N ILE A 59 10.01 -2.58 -0.33
CA ILE A 59 10.77 -2.58 0.93
C ILE A 59 12.09 -3.33 0.79
N GLN A 60 12.08 -4.51 0.15
CA GLN A 60 13.32 -5.27 -0.07
C GLN A 60 14.30 -4.57 -1.03
N ILE A 61 13.85 -3.76 -1.99
CA ILE A 61 14.72 -2.93 -2.83
C ILE A 61 15.48 -1.96 -1.94
N MET A 62 14.79 -1.22 -1.08
CA MET A 62 15.39 -0.27 -0.14
C MET A 62 16.42 -0.96 0.77
N GLN A 63 16.08 -2.11 1.35
CA GLN A 63 17.02 -2.91 2.14
C GLN A 63 18.26 -3.34 1.34
N LYS A 64 18.08 -3.79 0.09
CA LYS A 64 19.20 -4.22 -0.75
C LYS A 64 20.11 -3.09 -1.18
N LEU A 65 19.60 -1.87 -1.27
CA LEU A 65 20.38 -0.67 -1.52
C LEU A 65 21.08 -0.14 -0.26
N GLY A 66 20.69 -0.63 0.93
CA GLY A 66 21.15 -0.06 2.21
C GLY A 66 20.70 1.39 2.39
N TRP A 67 19.55 1.74 1.81
CA TRP A 67 19.03 3.11 1.76
C TRP A 67 17.56 3.15 2.15
N SER A 68 17.17 4.19 2.88
CA SER A 68 15.79 4.50 3.26
C SER A 68 15.48 5.96 2.94
N PRO A 69 14.26 6.27 2.47
CA PRO A 69 13.83 7.65 2.34
C PRO A 69 13.47 8.25 3.70
N ASP A 70 13.56 9.57 3.82
CA ASP A 70 12.92 10.29 4.92
C ASP A 70 11.39 10.19 4.82
N ILE A 71 10.86 10.31 3.60
CA ILE A 71 9.42 10.19 3.28
C ILE A 71 9.18 9.09 2.25
N LEU A 72 8.36 8.10 2.60
CA LEU A 72 7.84 7.10 1.69
C LEU A 72 6.40 7.46 1.30
N HIS A 73 6.24 7.94 0.07
CA HIS A 73 4.94 8.33 -0.47
C HIS A 73 4.28 7.17 -1.23
N THR A 74 3.17 6.69 -0.72
CA THR A 74 2.35 5.62 -1.30
C THR A 74 1.09 6.21 -1.95
N ASN A 75 0.62 5.58 -3.01
CA ASN A 75 -0.47 6.06 -3.85
C ASN A 75 -1.49 4.94 -4.07
N ASP A 76 -2.74 5.21 -3.67
CA ASP A 76 -3.89 4.32 -3.77
C ASP A 76 -3.70 2.90 -3.19
N TRP A 77 -4.78 2.12 -3.25
CA TRP A 77 -4.86 0.78 -2.64
C TRP A 77 -3.74 -0.18 -3.11
N GLN A 78 -3.21 0.00 -4.33
CA GLN A 78 -2.14 -0.82 -4.91
C GLN A 78 -0.87 -0.82 -4.05
N THR A 79 -0.63 0.26 -3.31
CA THR A 79 0.50 0.41 -2.40
C THR A 79 0.09 0.52 -0.94
N GLY A 80 -1.20 0.31 -0.65
CA GLY A 80 -1.78 0.56 0.67
C GLY A 80 -1.31 -0.40 1.77
N LEU A 81 -0.73 -1.54 1.40
CA LEU A 81 -0.08 -2.44 2.36
C LEU A 81 1.33 -2.01 2.76
N ILE A 82 2.00 -1.14 2.00
CA ILE A 82 3.39 -0.75 2.29
C ILE A 82 3.54 -0.14 3.70
N PRO A 83 2.70 0.81 4.16
CA PRO A 83 2.80 1.35 5.52
C PRO A 83 2.60 0.29 6.61
N VAL A 84 1.69 -0.66 6.41
CA VAL A 84 1.46 -1.78 7.34
C VAL A 84 2.68 -2.69 7.38
N LEU A 85 3.18 -3.12 6.23
CA LEU A 85 4.36 -3.97 6.14
C LEU A 85 5.58 -3.31 6.80
N LEU A 86 5.80 -2.02 6.51
CA LEU A 86 6.94 -1.27 7.04
C LEU A 86 6.95 -1.27 8.57
N ARG A 87 5.80 -1.10 9.21
CA ARG A 87 5.66 -1.07 10.68
C ARG A 87 5.60 -2.47 11.31
N GLU A 88 4.81 -3.38 10.76
CA GLU A 88 4.46 -4.67 11.40
C GLU A 88 5.42 -5.80 11.04
N ILE A 89 5.97 -5.79 9.82
CA ILE A 89 6.84 -6.87 9.32
C ILE A 89 8.31 -6.43 9.32
N TYR A 90 8.57 -5.17 8.98
CA TYR A 90 9.92 -4.64 8.82
C TYR A 90 10.32 -3.66 9.93
N GLY A 91 9.47 -3.46 10.95
CA GLY A 91 9.75 -2.53 12.06
C GLY A 91 10.96 -2.91 12.92
N TRP A 92 11.49 -4.13 12.78
CA TRP A 92 12.73 -4.57 13.42
C TRP A 92 13.99 -3.99 12.73
N ASP A 93 13.88 -3.54 11.49
CA ASP A 93 15.00 -3.05 10.71
C ASP A 93 15.23 -1.55 10.97
N SER A 94 16.33 -1.27 11.68
CA SER A 94 16.73 0.11 12.02
C SER A 94 16.88 1.05 10.82
N LEU A 95 17.04 0.49 9.61
CA LEU A 95 17.08 1.24 8.36
C LEU A 95 15.85 2.16 8.21
N PHE A 96 14.67 1.72 8.63
CA PHE A 96 13.41 2.46 8.40
C PHE A 96 12.92 3.30 9.59
N HIS A 97 13.64 3.33 10.72
CA HIS A 97 13.16 4.00 11.94
C HIS A 97 12.87 5.50 11.78
N LYS A 98 13.51 6.17 10.81
CA LYS A 98 13.29 7.58 10.52
C LYS A 98 12.33 7.83 9.36
N THR A 99 11.95 6.78 8.62
CA THR A 99 11.06 6.91 7.46
C THR A 99 9.64 7.21 7.93
N LYS A 100 9.06 8.29 7.40
CA LYS A 100 7.64 8.64 7.56
C LYS A 100 6.86 8.29 6.30
N THR A 101 5.58 7.94 6.45
CA THR A 101 4.73 7.54 5.33
C THR A 101 3.69 8.61 5.01
N VAL A 102 3.56 8.94 3.74
CA VAL A 102 2.48 9.78 3.20
C VAL A 102 1.66 8.92 2.27
N PHE A 103 0.33 9.02 2.31
CA PHE A 103 -0.57 8.26 1.45
C PHE A 103 -1.55 9.15 0.69
N THR A 104 -1.51 9.10 -0.64
CA THR A 104 -2.49 9.79 -1.49
C THR A 104 -3.64 8.86 -1.88
N ILE A 105 -4.87 9.36 -1.70
CA ILE A 105 -6.10 8.78 -2.24
C ILE A 105 -6.50 9.58 -3.48
N HIS A 106 -6.49 8.95 -4.66
CA HIS A 106 -6.97 9.58 -5.89
C HIS A 106 -8.45 9.32 -6.12
N ASN A 107 -8.95 8.17 -5.68
CA ASN A 107 -10.35 7.81 -5.79
C ASN A 107 -10.74 6.80 -4.70
N ILE A 108 -11.52 7.25 -3.72
CA ILE A 108 -11.96 6.45 -2.58
C ILE A 108 -12.81 5.22 -2.97
N GLY A 109 -13.41 5.23 -4.16
CA GLY A 109 -14.23 4.13 -4.66
C GLY A 109 -13.40 2.90 -5.04
N TYR A 110 -12.10 3.06 -5.30
CA TYR A 110 -11.20 1.94 -5.58
C TYR A 110 -10.39 1.61 -4.32
N GLN A 111 -10.86 0.62 -3.56
CA GLN A 111 -10.33 0.35 -2.22
C GLN A 111 -9.37 -0.85 -2.13
N GLY A 112 -9.23 -1.62 -3.22
CA GLY A 112 -8.51 -2.90 -3.17
C GLY A 112 -9.16 -3.86 -2.18
N ARG A 113 -10.44 -4.18 -2.42
CA ARG A 113 -11.22 -5.13 -1.62
C ARG A 113 -10.97 -6.54 -2.11
N PHE A 114 -10.55 -7.42 -1.21
CA PHE A 114 -10.15 -8.79 -1.52
C PHE A 114 -10.69 -9.77 -0.49
N SER A 115 -10.52 -11.06 -0.77
CA SER A 115 -10.83 -12.11 0.19
C SER A 115 -10.13 -11.87 1.53
N LEU A 116 -10.78 -12.24 2.63
CA LEU A 116 -10.17 -12.26 3.94
C LEU A 116 -8.88 -13.09 3.98
N GLU A 117 -8.72 -14.07 3.09
CA GLU A 117 -7.50 -14.87 2.97
C GLU A 117 -6.24 -14.07 2.55
N SER A 118 -6.38 -12.83 2.08
CA SER A 118 -5.25 -11.96 1.74
C SER A 118 -4.29 -11.75 2.91
N TYR A 119 -4.73 -11.80 4.17
CA TYR A 119 -3.83 -11.71 5.33
C TYR A 119 -2.82 -12.86 5.37
N LYS A 120 -3.26 -14.10 5.04
CA LYS A 120 -2.39 -15.28 4.98
C LYS A 120 -1.42 -15.18 3.82
N ARG A 121 -1.91 -14.76 2.64
CA ARG A 121 -1.09 -14.53 1.44
C ARG A 121 -0.01 -13.47 1.68
N ALA A 122 -0.37 -12.41 2.39
CA ALA A 122 0.54 -11.34 2.80
C ALA A 122 1.44 -11.74 3.98
N GLU A 123 1.18 -12.85 4.65
CA GLU A 123 1.91 -13.35 5.82
C GLU A 123 1.89 -12.33 6.97
N LEU A 124 0.73 -11.68 7.14
CA LEU A 124 0.51 -10.66 8.16
C LEU A 124 0.21 -11.28 9.54
N PRO A 125 0.64 -10.65 10.64
CA PRO A 125 0.25 -11.02 11.99
C PRO A 125 -1.27 -11.10 12.14
N LYS A 126 -1.74 -12.11 12.88
CA LYS A 126 -3.17 -12.36 13.07
C LYS A 126 -3.95 -11.18 13.65
N HIS A 127 -3.33 -10.38 14.52
CA HIS A 127 -3.99 -9.23 15.16
C HIS A 127 -4.41 -8.13 14.17
N LEU A 128 -3.80 -8.08 12.97
CA LEU A 128 -4.18 -7.15 11.91
C LEU A 128 -5.48 -7.57 11.20
N TYR A 129 -5.94 -8.78 11.46
CA TYR A 129 -7.08 -9.42 10.83
C TYR A 129 -8.19 -9.76 11.85
N GLU A 130 -7.83 -10.42 12.94
CA GLU A 130 -8.78 -10.89 13.96
C GLU A 130 -9.54 -9.72 14.60
N ASN A 131 -10.79 -9.97 14.99
CA ASN A 131 -11.67 -9.00 15.68
C ASN A 131 -11.86 -7.66 14.96
N GLY A 132 -11.89 -7.67 13.62
CA GLY A 132 -12.09 -6.44 12.82
C GLY A 132 -10.83 -5.57 12.74
N GLY A 133 -9.65 -6.22 12.72
CA GLY A 133 -8.35 -5.55 12.62
C GLY A 133 -8.22 -4.61 11.41
N VAL A 134 -7.05 -3.97 11.30
CA VAL A 134 -6.80 -2.93 10.29
C VAL A 134 -7.15 -3.37 8.87
N LEU A 135 -6.92 -4.64 8.54
CA LEU A 135 -7.15 -5.20 7.22
C LEU A 135 -8.62 -5.42 6.92
N VAL A 136 -9.47 -5.63 7.93
CA VAL A 136 -10.86 -6.07 7.72
C VAL A 136 -11.81 -4.88 7.64
N HIS A 137 -12.52 -4.75 6.52
CA HIS A 137 -13.64 -3.83 6.40
C HIS A 137 -14.86 -4.61 5.92
N GLU A 138 -15.91 -4.62 6.74
CA GLU A 138 -17.08 -5.47 6.55
C GLU A 138 -16.66 -6.95 6.44
N ASN A 139 -16.80 -7.57 5.27
CA ASN A 139 -16.45 -8.97 5.03
C ASN A 139 -15.21 -9.15 4.13
N ASP A 140 -14.48 -8.06 3.83
CA ASP A 140 -13.35 -8.06 2.91
C ASP A 140 -12.05 -7.59 3.58
N SER A 141 -10.93 -8.06 3.04
CA SER A 141 -9.64 -7.38 3.22
C SER A 141 -9.67 -6.08 2.43
N ASN A 142 -9.22 -4.96 3.02
CA ASN A 142 -9.27 -3.63 2.41
C ASN A 142 -7.93 -2.92 2.51
N PHE A 143 -7.18 -2.88 1.40
CA PHE A 143 -5.83 -2.34 1.38
C PHE A 143 -5.80 -0.81 1.49
N LEU A 144 -6.85 -0.13 1.04
CA LEU A 144 -6.99 1.31 1.24
C LEU A 144 -7.15 1.66 2.73
N LYS A 145 -8.03 0.95 3.45
CA LYS A 145 -8.20 1.09 4.91
C LYS A 145 -6.88 0.90 5.65
N CYS A 146 -6.10 -0.10 5.26
CA CYS A 146 -4.75 -0.31 5.81
C CYS A 146 -3.89 0.96 5.73
N ALA A 147 -3.81 1.58 4.56
CA ALA A 147 -3.05 2.81 4.36
C ALA A 147 -3.61 3.99 5.17
N ILE A 148 -4.93 4.15 5.20
CA ILE A 148 -5.62 5.18 5.99
C ILE A 148 -5.29 5.06 7.47
N LEU A 149 -5.10 3.85 8.00
CA LEU A 149 -4.83 3.65 9.43
C LEU A 149 -3.34 3.63 9.77
N TYR A 150 -2.46 3.27 8.84
CA TYR A 150 -1.01 3.09 9.10
C TYR A 150 -0.10 4.19 8.54
N SER A 151 -0.60 5.07 7.68
CA SER A 151 0.23 6.18 7.19
C SER A 151 0.45 7.24 8.27
N ASP A 152 1.56 7.98 8.25
CA ASP A 152 1.74 9.14 9.15
C ASP A 152 0.89 10.33 8.69
N VAL A 153 0.74 10.53 7.38
CA VAL A 153 -0.10 11.58 6.77
C VAL A 153 -0.90 11.00 5.61
N ILE A 154 -2.12 11.50 5.42
CA ILE A 154 -2.99 11.14 4.30
C ILE A 154 -3.32 12.40 3.51
N ASN A 155 -3.37 12.32 2.20
CA ASN A 155 -3.88 13.40 1.37
C ASN A 155 -4.79 12.91 0.24
N THR A 156 -5.51 13.85 -0.34
CA THR A 156 -6.30 13.62 -1.56
C THR A 156 -6.19 14.79 -2.52
N VAL A 157 -6.74 14.64 -3.72
CA VAL A 157 -6.44 15.46 -4.91
C VAL A 157 -7.05 16.86 -4.93
N SER A 158 -7.89 17.22 -3.96
CA SER A 158 -8.37 18.59 -3.78
C SER A 158 -8.88 18.84 -2.35
N GLU A 159 -8.90 20.11 -1.92
CA GLU A 159 -9.54 20.50 -0.66
C GLU A 159 -11.04 20.20 -0.63
N THR A 160 -11.73 20.39 -1.77
CA THR A 160 -13.16 20.08 -1.89
C THR A 160 -13.39 18.58 -1.73
N TYR A 161 -12.61 17.77 -2.46
CA TYR A 161 -12.72 16.32 -2.38
C TYR A 161 -12.37 15.81 -0.97
N ALA A 162 -11.39 16.41 -0.29
CA ALA A 162 -11.09 16.09 1.10
C ALA A 162 -12.31 16.25 2.03
N LYS A 163 -13.07 17.34 1.86
CA LYS A 163 -14.29 17.59 2.66
C LYS A 163 -15.41 16.62 2.28
N GLU A 164 -15.58 16.33 1.00
CA GLU A 164 -16.58 15.38 0.51
C GLU A 164 -16.34 13.98 1.08
N LEU A 165 -15.09 13.50 1.08
CA LEU A 165 -14.72 12.18 1.58
C LEU A 165 -14.96 11.95 3.07
N LEU A 166 -15.17 13.02 3.85
CA LEU A 166 -15.56 12.95 5.27
C LEU A 166 -17.07 12.73 5.48
N THR A 167 -17.85 12.64 4.41
CA THR A 167 -19.30 12.43 4.46
C THR A 167 -19.66 11.00 4.07
N PRO A 168 -20.73 10.40 4.63
CA PRO A 168 -21.18 9.05 4.24
C PRO A 168 -21.55 8.93 2.76
N GLU A 169 -22.01 10.01 2.12
CA GLU A 169 -22.43 10.01 0.72
C GLU A 169 -21.25 9.79 -0.24
N TYR A 170 -20.10 10.40 0.04
CA TYR A 170 -18.95 10.38 -0.85
C TYR A 170 -17.76 9.57 -0.33
N GLY A 171 -17.70 9.26 0.97
CA GLY A 171 -16.58 8.55 1.59
C GLY A 171 -16.53 7.04 1.31
N ALA A 172 -17.54 6.48 0.63
CA ALA A 172 -17.60 5.06 0.25
C ALA A 172 -17.34 4.09 1.42
N GLY A 173 -17.84 4.40 2.62
CA GLY A 173 -17.65 3.61 3.84
C GLY A 173 -16.29 3.82 4.53
N MET A 174 -15.41 4.67 3.97
CA MET A 174 -14.14 5.08 4.58
C MET A 174 -14.23 6.38 5.38
N ASP A 175 -15.35 7.09 5.29
CA ASP A 175 -15.60 8.39 5.93
C ASP A 175 -15.30 8.34 7.44
N GLY A 176 -15.77 7.32 8.16
CA GLY A 176 -15.49 7.17 9.59
C GLY A 176 -14.00 7.05 9.90
N TYR A 177 -13.23 6.31 9.08
CA TYR A 177 -11.79 6.18 9.28
C TYR A 177 -11.05 7.47 8.97
N LEU A 178 -11.44 8.18 7.91
CA LEU A 178 -10.87 9.48 7.55
C LEU A 178 -11.22 10.56 8.57
N TRP A 179 -12.42 10.52 9.14
CA TRP A 179 -12.86 11.43 10.19
C TRP A 179 -11.98 11.32 11.44
N HIS A 180 -11.56 10.11 11.81
CA HIS A 180 -10.60 9.90 12.91
C HIS A 180 -9.17 10.34 12.58
N ARG A 181 -8.90 10.72 11.34
CA ARG A 181 -7.60 11.15 10.81
C ARG A 181 -7.61 12.61 10.37
N THR A 182 -8.58 13.43 10.78
CA THR A 182 -8.70 14.82 10.29
C THR A 182 -7.49 15.70 10.60
N GLU A 183 -6.79 15.43 11.71
CA GLU A 183 -5.58 16.19 12.11
C GLU A 183 -4.39 15.95 11.17
N ASP A 184 -4.37 14.80 10.48
CA ASP A 184 -3.31 14.37 9.58
C ASP A 184 -3.83 14.01 8.18
N TYR A 185 -5.00 14.55 7.81
CA TYR A 185 -5.64 14.38 6.51
C TYR A 185 -5.82 15.71 5.78
N TYR A 186 -5.34 15.79 4.54
CA TYR A 186 -5.25 17.03 3.77
C TYR A 186 -5.81 16.89 2.35
N GLY A 187 -6.38 17.98 1.83
CA GLY A 187 -6.55 18.16 0.38
C GLY A 187 -5.41 18.99 -0.19
N ILE A 188 -4.92 18.64 -1.38
CA ILE A 188 -3.85 19.39 -2.07
C ILE A 188 -4.40 20.26 -3.22
N ILE A 189 -3.58 21.19 -3.75
CA ILE A 189 -3.92 22.08 -4.87
C ILE A 189 -3.06 21.73 -6.09
#